data_AF-A0A2E7QWL9-F1
#
_entry.id   AF-A0A2E7QWL9-F1
#
_cell.length_a   1.000
_cell.length_b   1.000
_cell.length_c   1.000
_cell.angle_alpha   90.00
_cell.angle_beta   90.00
_cell.angle_gamma   90.00
#
_symmetry.space_group_name_H-M   'P 1'
#
loop_
_entity.id
_entity.type
_entity.pdbx_description
1 polymer ?
#
loop_
_entity_poly.entity_id
_entity_poly.type
_entity_poly.pdbx_seq_one_letter_code
_entity_poly.pdbx_strand_id
1 'polypeptide(L)'
;LAILYIARSFSIIAFVMIPVTNTSALLFASFTGLLFLGTVPLTSGLVAQIFGTQYMAMLYGFAFSSHQVGSFLGIWIGGVVFDLTGNYDAIWWSAIVLGFIAAAMHWPIDERPVVRTRLQTPAT
;
A
#
# COMPACT_ATOMS: atom_id res chain seq x y z
N LEU A 1 -1.45 9.45 1.07
CA LEU A 1 -1.01 8.01 1.03
C LEU A 1 0.48 7.78 1.35
N ALA A 2 1.38 8.63 0.86
CA ALA A 2 2.83 8.43 0.97
C ALA A 2 3.34 8.23 2.42
N ILE A 3 2.81 8.98 3.39
CA ILE A 3 3.19 8.86 4.81
C ILE A 3 2.96 7.45 5.36
N LEU A 4 1.86 6.78 4.98
CA LEU A 4 1.60 5.40 5.42
C LEU A 4 2.65 4.43 4.89
N TYR A 5 3.06 4.59 3.63
CA TYR A 5 4.10 3.75 3.03
C TYR A 5 5.47 4.00 3.65
N ILE A 6 5.80 5.26 3.95
CA ILE A 6 7.03 5.64 4.67
C ILE A 6 7.03 5.02 6.07
N ALA A 7 5.97 5.24 6.85
CA ALA A 7 5.84 4.71 8.21
C ALA A 7 5.92 3.17 8.24
N ARG A 8 5.29 2.49 7.27
CA ARG A 8 5.37 1.03 7.13
C ARG A 8 6.79 0.57 6.85
N SER A 9 7.48 1.23 5.92
CA SER A 9 8.87 0.89 5.56
C SER A 9 9.81 1.05 6.76
N PHE A 10 9.67 2.14 7.51
CA PHE A 10 10.44 2.35 8.75
C PHE A 10 10.09 1.35 9.86
N SER A 11 8.82 0.96 9.99
CA SER A 11 8.41 -0.09 10.93
C SER A 11 9.07 -1.43 10.61
N ILE A 12 9.17 -1.79 9.32
CA ILE A 12 9.86 -3.01 8.88
C ILE A 12 11.37 -2.89 9.12
N ILE A 13 12.00 -1.77 8.75
CA ILE A 13 13.43 -1.52 9.03
C ILE A 13 13.71 -1.71 10.52
N ALA A 14 12.92 -1.08 11.38
CA ALA A 14 13.12 -1.16 12.82
C ALA A 14 13.03 -2.61 13.33
N PHE A 15 12.10 -3.42 12.80
CA PHE A 15 11.95 -4.82 13.17
C PHE A 15 13.12 -5.70 12.68
N VAL A 16 13.59 -5.49 11.45
CA VAL A 16 14.71 -6.26 10.86
C VAL A 16 16.05 -5.92 11.51
N MET A 17 16.22 -4.68 11.98
CA MET A 17 17.47 -4.20 12.59
C MET A 17 17.63 -4.57 14.07
N ILE A 18 16.60 -5.11 14.72
CA ILE A 18 16.64 -5.52 16.14
C ILE A 18 16.45 -7.03 16.28
N PRO A 19 16.92 -7.65 17.38
CA PRO A 19 16.70 -9.06 17.61
C PRO A 19 15.21 -9.44 17.64
N VAL A 20 14.88 -10.59 17.03
CA VAL A 20 13.54 -11.16 17.07
C VAL A 20 13.28 -11.74 18.47
N THR A 21 12.36 -11.11 19.19
CA THR A 21 11.88 -11.51 20.52
C THR A 21 10.36 -11.39 20.54
N ASN A 22 9.71 -11.96 21.55
CA ASN A 22 8.26 -11.80 21.72
C ASN A 22 7.86 -10.32 21.76
N THR A 23 8.65 -9.49 22.45
CA THR A 23 8.38 -8.04 22.56
C THR A 23 8.54 -7.32 21.23
N SER A 24 9.63 -7.55 20.49
CA SER A 24 9.83 -6.89 19.19
C SER A 24 8.79 -7.34 18.16
N ALA A 25 8.41 -8.62 18.17
CA ALA A 25 7.35 -9.15 17.30
C ALA A 25 5.98 -8.53 17.62
N LEU A 26 5.61 -8.41 18.90
CA LEU A 26 4.36 -7.78 19.32
C LEU A 26 4.32 -6.30 18.94
N LEU A 27 5.39 -5.55 19.19
CA LEU A 27 5.48 -4.15 18.78
C LEU A 27 5.32 -4.01 17.26
N PHE A 28 6.08 -4.78 16.48
CA PHE A 28 5.97 -4.78 15.02
C PHE A 28 4.55 -5.13 14.54
N ALA A 29 3.92 -6.14 15.13
CA ALA A 29 2.55 -6.53 14.82
C ALA A 29 1.55 -5.40 15.14
N SER A 30 1.72 -4.70 16.27
CA SER A 30 0.88 -3.54 16.63
C SER A 30 1.02 -2.40 15.62
N PHE A 31 2.24 -2.01 15.25
CA PHE A 31 2.46 -0.98 14.23
C PHE A 31 1.92 -1.40 12.87
N THR A 32 2.17 -2.64 12.47
CA THR A 32 1.64 -3.20 11.22
C THR A 32 0.11 -3.17 11.23
N GLY A 33 -0.55 -3.61 12.30
CA GLY A 33 -2.01 -3.58 12.43
C GLY A 33 -2.60 -2.17 12.26
N LEU A 34 -1.95 -1.15 12.81
CA LEU A 34 -2.35 0.26 12.66
C LEU A 34 -2.14 0.78 11.23
N LEU A 35 -1.05 0.37 10.57
CA LEU A 35 -0.64 0.91 9.27
C LEU A 35 -1.20 0.13 8.07
N PHE A 36 -1.64 -1.12 8.26
CA PHE A 36 -1.90 -2.06 7.16
C PHE A 36 -3.14 -1.67 6.34
N LEU A 37 -4.28 -1.47 7.00
CA LEU A 37 -5.57 -1.25 6.32
C LEU A 37 -5.82 0.20 5.89
N GLY A 38 -5.02 1.16 6.35
CA GLY A 38 -5.23 2.58 6.08
C GLY A 38 -5.20 2.96 4.59
N THR A 39 -4.52 2.18 3.75
CA THR A 39 -4.43 2.45 2.31
C THR A 39 -5.74 2.18 1.57
N VAL A 40 -6.59 1.28 2.07
CA VAL A 40 -7.85 0.89 1.42
C VAL A 40 -8.85 2.06 1.34
N PRO A 41 -9.28 2.69 2.46
CA PRO A 41 -10.22 3.81 2.41
C PRO A 41 -9.62 5.07 1.76
N LEU A 42 -8.31 5.29 1.89
CA LEU A 42 -7.66 6.45 1.29
C LEU A 42 -7.55 6.33 -0.24
N THR A 43 -7.22 5.15 -0.75
CA THR A 43 -7.16 4.92 -2.21
C THR A 43 -8.55 5.00 -2.82
N SER A 44 -9.54 4.36 -2.20
CA SER A 44 -10.92 4.40 -2.71
C SER A 44 -11.51 5.82 -2.64
N GLY A 45 -11.20 6.58 -1.57
CA GLY A 45 -11.55 7.99 -1.45
C GLY A 45 -10.95 8.85 -2.57
N LEU A 46 -9.66 8.69 -2.85
CA LEU A 46 -8.98 9.41 -3.94
C LEU A 46 -9.56 9.06 -5.31
N VAL A 47 -9.85 7.79 -5.59
CA VAL A 47 -10.47 7.38 -6.86
C VAL A 47 -11.85 8.04 -7.02
N ALA A 48 -12.69 7.99 -5.99
CA ALA A 48 -14.01 8.62 -6.03
C ALA A 48 -13.93 10.16 -6.18
N GLN A 49 -12.96 10.78 -5.52
CA GLN A 49 -12.73 12.23 -5.58
C GLN A 49 -12.25 12.67 -6.97
N ILE A 50 -11.30 11.96 -7.57
CA ILE A 50 -10.70 12.32 -8.85
C ILE A 50 -11.63 11.92 -10.01
N PHE A 51 -12.04 10.65 -10.08
CA PHE A 51 -12.75 10.07 -11.22
C PHE A 51 -14.27 9.98 -11.05
N GLY A 52 -14.76 10.15 -9.83
CA GLY A 52 -16.19 10.06 -9.53
C GLY A 52 -16.61 8.63 -9.25
N THR A 53 -17.86 8.45 -8.83
CA THR A 53 -18.39 7.13 -8.46
C THR A 53 -18.79 6.28 -9.67
N GLN A 54 -18.98 6.89 -10.85
CA GLN A 54 -19.42 6.22 -12.07
C GLN A 54 -18.48 5.09 -12.50
N TYR A 55 -17.16 5.31 -12.47
CA TYR A 55 -16.15 4.32 -12.85
C TYR A 55 -15.50 3.63 -11.65
N MET A 56 -16.09 3.78 -10.45
CA MET A 56 -15.48 3.34 -9.20
C MET A 56 -15.24 1.83 -9.19
N ALA A 57 -16.23 1.04 -9.60
CA ALA A 57 -16.12 -0.41 -9.63
C ALA A 57 -14.99 -0.89 -10.56
N MET A 58 -14.84 -0.25 -11.73
CA MET A 58 -13.79 -0.60 -12.69
C MET A 58 -12.39 -0.22 -12.17
N LEU A 59 -12.20 1.03 -11.75
CA LEU A 59 -10.89 1.53 -11.32
C LEU A 59 -10.43 0.87 -10.03
N TYR A 60 -11.34 0.74 -9.05
CA TYR A 60 -11.03 0.02 -7.81
C TYR A 60 -10.88 -1.48 -8.05
N GLY A 61 -11.65 -2.07 -8.97
CA GLY A 61 -11.49 -3.45 -9.39
C GLY A 61 -10.10 -3.73 -9.97
N PHE A 62 -9.61 -2.84 -10.86
CA PHE A 62 -8.26 -2.94 -11.41
C PHE A 62 -7.18 -2.83 -10.31
N ALA A 63 -7.33 -1.88 -9.39
CA ALA A 63 -6.43 -1.73 -8.25
C ALA A 63 -6.42 -2.99 -7.36
N PHE A 64 -7.59 -3.55 -7.07
CA PHE A 64 -7.73 -4.77 -6.28
C PHE A 64 -7.14 -5.98 -6.98
N SER A 65 -7.42 -6.19 -8.27
CA SER A 65 -6.80 -7.28 -9.05
C SER A 65 -5.28 -7.16 -9.07
N SER A 66 -4.74 -5.96 -9.25
CA SER A 66 -3.29 -5.71 -9.18
C SER A 66 -2.71 -6.05 -7.80
N HIS A 67 -3.44 -5.72 -6.73
CA HIS A 67 -3.08 -6.09 -5.36
C HIS A 67 -3.06 -7.62 -5.17
N GLN A 68 -4.03 -8.35 -5.72
CA GLN A 68 -4.07 -9.81 -5.61
C GLN A 68 -2.89 -10.46 -6.34
N VAL A 69 -2.55 -9.98 -7.53
CA VAL A 69 -1.37 -10.45 -8.28
C VAL A 69 -0.09 -10.17 -7.48
N GLY A 70 0.06 -8.94 -6.96
CA GLY A 70 1.22 -8.59 -6.12
C GLY A 70 1.30 -9.44 -4.85
N SER A 71 0.17 -9.71 -4.19
CA SER A 71 0.10 -10.53 -2.98
C SER A 71 0.49 -11.98 -3.26
N PHE A 72 -0.01 -12.55 -4.36
CA PHE A 72 0.38 -13.88 -4.80
C PHE A 72 1.88 -13.96 -5.09
N LEU A 73 2.41 -13.06 -5.93
CA LEU A 73 3.82 -13.04 -6.29
C LEU A 73 4.72 -12.83 -5.06
N GLY A 74 4.36 -11.92 -4.16
CA GLY A 74 5.13 -11.65 -2.96
C GLY A 74 5.27 -12.88 -2.05
N ILE A 75 4.17 -13.59 -1.79
CA ILE A 75 4.20 -14.80 -0.96
C ILE A 75 4.91 -15.96 -1.68
N TRP A 76 4.63 -16.15 -2.98
CA TRP A 76 5.23 -17.23 -3.75
C TRP A 76 6.75 -17.07 -3.89
N ILE A 77 7.22 -15.87 -4.25
CA ILE A 77 8.65 -15.55 -4.28
C ILE A 77 9.26 -15.69 -2.89
N GLY A 78 8.52 -15.31 -1.83
CA GLY A 78 8.94 -15.53 -0.45
C GLY A 78 9.23 -16.99 -0.12
N GLY A 79 8.34 -17.90 -0.51
CA GLY A 79 8.54 -19.34 -0.36
C GLY A 79 9.76 -19.84 -1.14
N VAL A 80 9.88 -19.45 -2.41
CA VAL A 80 11.02 -19.84 -3.26
C VAL A 80 12.35 -19.34 -2.69
N VAL A 81 12.41 -18.08 -2.22
CA VAL A 81 13.63 -17.54 -1.61
C VAL A 81 14.00 -18.33 -0.36
N PHE A 82 13.02 -18.62 0.52
CA PHE A 82 13.29 -19.40 1.72
C PHE A 82 13.77 -20.82 1.40
N ASP A 83 13.16 -21.50 0.44
CA ASP A 83 13.56 -22.84 0.01
C ASP A 83 15.01 -22.87 -0.52
N LEU A 84 15.47 -21.78 -1.14
CA LEU A 84 16.81 -21.66 -1.72
C LEU A 84 17.88 -21.17 -0.73
N THR A 85 17.54 -20.27 0.18
CA THR A 85 18.51 -19.57 1.05
C THR A 85 18.39 -19.94 2.53
N GLY A 86 17.28 -20.56 2.94
CA GLY A 86 16.94 -20.82 4.34
C GLY A 86 16.57 -19.57 5.15
N ASN A 87 16.41 -18.41 4.52
CA ASN A 87 16.08 -17.15 5.21
C ASN A 87 15.20 -16.21 4.36
N TYR A 88 14.69 -15.15 5.00
CA TYR A 88 13.80 -14.17 4.36
C TYR A 88 14.46 -12.80 4.16
N ASP A 89 15.78 -12.66 4.31
CA ASP A 89 16.43 -11.34 4.34
C ASP A 89 16.17 -10.54 3.05
N ALA A 90 16.31 -11.19 1.90
CA ALA A 90 16.02 -10.56 0.61
C ALA A 90 14.54 -10.11 0.49
N ILE A 91 13.61 -10.87 1.07
CA ILE A 91 12.18 -10.53 1.08
C ILE A 91 11.91 -9.31 1.95
N TRP A 92 12.52 -9.25 3.14
CA TRP A 92 12.40 -8.09 4.02
C TRP A 92 12.93 -6.82 3.39
N TRP A 93 14.13 -6.86 2.80
CA TRP A 93 14.72 -5.71 2.12
C TRP A 93 13.94 -5.29 0.87
N SER A 94 13.45 -6.24 0.08
CA SER A 94 12.60 -5.90 -1.07
C SER A 94 11.29 -5.24 -0.65
N ALA A 95 10.66 -5.69 0.44
CA ALA A 95 9.46 -5.06 1.00
C ALA A 95 9.71 -3.60 1.43
N ILE A 96 10.85 -3.33 2.06
CA ILE A 96 11.27 -1.96 2.43
C ILE A 96 11.44 -1.09 1.18
N VAL A 97 12.17 -1.58 0.17
CA VAL A 97 12.42 -0.84 -1.08
C VAL A 97 11.10 -0.55 -1.82
N LEU A 98 10.23 -1.54 -1.97
CA LEU A 98 8.92 -1.38 -2.59
C LEU A 98 8.03 -0.40 -1.82
N GLY A 99 8.12 -0.39 -0.48
CA GLY A 99 7.43 0.58 0.36
C GLY A 99 7.87 2.02 0.08
N PHE A 100 9.17 2.28 -0.06
CA PHE A 100 9.65 3.61 -0.45
C PHE A 100 9.32 3.99 -1.88
N ILE A 101 9.38 3.04 -2.83
CA ILE A 101 8.92 3.27 -4.21
C ILE A 101 7.45 3.68 -4.21
N ALA A 102 6.60 2.95 -3.47
CA ALA A 102 5.19 3.28 -3.33
C ALA A 102 5.00 4.67 -2.71
N ALA A 103 5.77 5.03 -1.67
CA ALA A 103 5.73 6.38 -1.11
C ALA A 103 6.07 7.45 -2.15
N ALA A 104 7.14 7.25 -2.92
CA ALA A 104 7.56 8.19 -3.97
C ALA A 104 6.51 8.35 -5.08
N MET A 105 5.91 7.24 -5.52
CA MET A 105 4.84 7.27 -6.53
C MET A 105 3.58 8.00 -6.06
N HIS A 106 3.28 7.97 -4.77
CA HIS A 106 2.10 8.62 -4.20
C HIS A 106 2.36 10.05 -3.73
N TRP A 107 3.61 10.46 -3.55
CA TRP A 107 3.98 11.81 -3.12
C TRP A 107 3.43 12.94 -4.02
N PRO A 108 3.45 12.84 -5.37
CA PRO A 108 2.97 13.93 -6.22
C PRO A 108 1.45 13.99 -6.38
N ILE A 109 0.68 13.09 -5.77
CA ILE A 109 -0.78 13.06 -5.93
C ILE A 109 -1.41 14.24 -5.18
N ASP A 110 -2.17 15.07 -5.88
CA ASP A 110 -2.94 16.15 -5.27
C ASP A 110 -4.21 15.58 -4.61
N GLU A 111 -4.25 15.63 -3.29
CA GLU A 111 -5.36 15.11 -2.49
C GLU A 111 -6.47 16.17 -2.29
N ARG A 112 -6.35 17.39 -2.85
CA ARG A 112 -7.37 18.45 -2.71
C ARG A 112 -8.65 18.13 -3.48
N PRO A 113 -9.84 18.48 -2.95
CA PRO A 113 -11.11 18.22 -3.63
C PRO A 113 -11.15 18.80 -5.04
N VAL A 114 -11.46 17.97 -6.03
CA VAL A 114 -11.63 18.43 -7.42
C VAL A 114 -12.95 19.20 -7.54
N VAL A 115 -12.87 20.47 -7.93
CA VAL A 115 -14.06 21.30 -8.19
C VAL A 115 -14.71 20.82 -9.49
N ARG A 116 -15.83 20.10 -9.37
CA ARG A 116 -16.64 19.70 -10.54
C ARG A 116 -17.59 20.83 -10.91
N THR A 117 -17.21 21.65 -11.88
CA THR A 117 -18.16 22.52 -12.56
C THR A 117 -19.20 21.63 -13.22
N ARG A 118 -20.42 21.54 -12.65
CA ARG A 118 -21.54 20.93 -13.35
C ARG A 118 -21.74 21.74 -14.62
N LEU A 119 -21.37 21.17 -15.77
CA LEU A 119 -21.87 21.65 -17.04
C LEU A 119 -23.39 21.54 -16.94
N GLN A 120 -24.05 22.68 -16.74
CA GLN A 120 -25.50 22.77 -16.83
C GLN A 120 -25.84 22.45 -18.28
N THR A 121 -26.28 21.22 -18.53
CA THR A 121 -26.94 20.90 -19.79
C THR A 121 -28.16 21.83 -19.89
N PRO A 122 -28.25 22.70 -20.91
CA PRO A 122 -29.43 23.53 -21.09
C PRO A 122 -30.65 22.62 -21.17
N ALA A 123 -31.68 22.91 -20.37
CA ALA A 123 -32.96 22.22 -20.50
C ALA A 123 -33.52 22.54 -21.91
N THR A 124 -33.62 21.51 -22.75
CA THR A 124 -34.35 21.55 -24.03
C THR A 124 -35.77 21.08 -23.81
#